data_AF-A0A834E1Y4-F1
#
_entry.id   AF-A0A834E1Y4-F1
#
_cell.length_a   1.000
_cell.length_b   1.000
_cell.length_c   1.000
_cell.angle_alpha   90.00
_cell.angle_beta   90.00
_cell.angle_gamma   90.00
#
_symmetry.space_group_name_H-M   'P 1'
#
loop_
_entity.id
_entity.type
_entity.pdbx_description
1 polymer ?
#
loop_
_entity_poly.entity_id
_entity_poly.type
_entity_poly.pdbx_seq_one_letter_code
_entity_poly.pdbx_strand_id
1 'polypeptide(L)'
;MMKIVGGHYLKVTLKPILDEICESSKSCEIDPIKLKEGDNVENNKENLRYYVDKLFNTIVKSSMSCPTVMCDVFYSLRQMAIQRFPNDPHVQYSAVSSFVFLRFFAVAVVSPHTFHLRPHHPDPQTIRTLTLISKTIQTLGSCGSLSKSKSSFKETFMCEFFKMFQEEGYIIAVKKFLDEISSTETKVSSGTSEPVHLKEGEMYKRAQGRNRIGKRNFKKRWFCLTSRELTYHKQPGKDALYTIPVKNILAVEKLEDSSFNKKNMFQVIHTEKPLYVQANNCVEANEWIDVLCRVSRCNQNRLSSYHPSAYLNGSWLCCQETSENARGCKPCTAGIPADIQIDIDEDRETERIYSLFTVSSPKLQKMEEACGSIAVYQGPQKEPDDYSSFVIEDSVTTFKTIQQIKSVIEKLDEPHEKYRKKRSSSAKYGSKENPIVGKAS
;
A
#
# COMPACT_ATOMS: atom_id res chain seq x y z
N MET A 1 5.04 1.58 2.50
CA MET A 1 4.00 2.41 1.84
C MET A 1 2.68 1.64 1.62
N MET A 2 2.63 0.58 0.77
CA MET A 2 1.37 -0.14 0.47
C MET A 2 0.69 -0.77 1.70
N LYS A 3 1.46 -1.32 2.66
CA LYS A 3 0.91 -1.87 3.91
C LYS A 3 0.16 -0.83 4.76
N ILE A 4 0.58 0.44 4.70
CA ILE A 4 0.03 1.54 5.51
C ILE A 4 -1.16 2.17 4.79
N VAL A 5 -0.99 2.53 3.50
CA VAL A 5 -2.02 3.17 2.69
C VAL A 5 -3.14 2.20 2.30
N GLY A 6 -2.78 0.95 2.02
CA GLY A 6 -3.70 -0.11 1.61
C GLY A 6 -4.31 -0.90 2.77
N GLY A 7 -4.05 -0.55 4.03
CA GLY A 7 -4.54 -1.31 5.18
C GLY A 7 -6.07 -1.43 5.22
N HIS A 8 -6.78 -0.33 4.99
CA HIS A 8 -8.25 -0.34 4.88
C HIS A 8 -8.72 -1.14 3.65
N TYR A 9 -8.03 -1.00 2.52
CA TYR A 9 -8.35 -1.72 1.29
C TYR A 9 -8.24 -3.25 1.46
N LEU A 10 -7.18 -3.72 2.12
CA LEU A 10 -7.03 -5.13 2.49
C LEU A 10 -8.13 -5.60 3.43
N LYS A 11 -8.50 -4.78 4.43
CA LYS A 11 -9.60 -5.11 5.35
C LYS A 11 -10.91 -5.31 4.61
N VAL A 12 -11.32 -4.34 3.78
CA VAL A 12 -12.59 -4.44 3.03
C VAL A 12 -12.58 -5.61 2.04
N THR A 13 -11.45 -5.86 1.39
CA THR A 13 -11.36 -6.85 0.29
C THR A 13 -11.14 -8.28 0.80
N LEU A 14 -10.24 -8.48 1.77
CA LEU A 14 -9.80 -9.82 2.18
C LEU A 14 -10.47 -10.32 3.46
N LYS A 15 -10.77 -9.42 4.41
CA LYS A 15 -11.21 -9.84 5.75
C LYS A 15 -12.43 -10.77 5.74
N PRO A 16 -13.52 -10.50 4.98
CA PRO A 16 -14.69 -11.38 4.98
C PRO A 16 -14.38 -12.82 4.57
N ILE A 17 -13.51 -12.99 3.57
CA ILE A 17 -13.14 -14.31 3.04
C ILE A 17 -12.15 -15.01 3.97
N LEU A 18 -11.21 -14.26 4.54
CA LEU A 18 -10.28 -14.80 5.54
C LEU A 18 -11.02 -15.25 6.80
N ASP A 19 -12.05 -14.51 7.21
CA ASP A 19 -12.89 -14.90 8.34
C ASP A 19 -13.64 -16.20 8.05
N GLU A 20 -14.25 -16.33 6.86
CA GLU A 20 -14.88 -17.58 6.40
C GLU A 20 -13.90 -18.77 6.34
N ILE A 21 -12.68 -18.57 5.82
CA ILE A 21 -11.67 -19.63 5.75
C ILE A 21 -11.28 -20.10 7.15
N CYS A 22 -11.11 -19.17 8.09
CA CYS A 22 -10.70 -19.52 9.45
C CYS A 22 -11.84 -20.11 10.29
N GLU A 23 -13.09 -19.75 10.00
CA GLU A 23 -14.28 -20.31 10.66
C GLU A 23 -14.66 -21.67 10.07
N SER A 24 -14.27 -21.91 8.83
CA SER A 24 -14.43 -23.18 8.14
C SER A 24 -13.38 -24.20 8.60
N SER A 25 -13.83 -25.39 9.00
CA SER A 25 -12.96 -26.53 9.30
C SER A 25 -12.69 -27.42 8.07
N LYS A 26 -12.89 -26.91 6.85
CA LYS A 26 -12.74 -27.70 5.61
C LYS A 26 -11.28 -27.95 5.28
N SER A 27 -10.92 -29.19 4.97
CA SER A 27 -9.59 -29.52 4.45
C SER A 27 -9.45 -29.06 3.00
N CYS A 28 -8.29 -28.47 2.70
CA CYS A 28 -7.88 -28.01 1.38
C CYS A 28 -6.51 -28.59 1.00
N GLU A 29 -6.04 -29.63 1.70
CA GLU A 29 -4.75 -30.26 1.40
C GLU A 29 -4.84 -31.08 0.12
N ILE A 30 -3.93 -30.79 -0.81
CA ILE A 30 -3.86 -31.40 -2.15
C ILE A 30 -2.48 -31.99 -2.45
N ASP A 31 -1.52 -31.85 -1.51
CA ASP A 31 -0.21 -32.49 -1.60
C ASP A 31 -0.34 -33.97 -1.22
N PRO A 32 -0.08 -34.91 -2.15
CA PRO A 32 -0.24 -36.34 -1.89
C PRO A 32 0.54 -36.86 -0.68
N ILE A 33 1.64 -36.21 -0.32
CA ILE A 33 2.52 -36.63 0.79
C ILE A 33 1.97 -36.18 2.15
N LYS A 34 1.09 -35.17 2.17
CA LYS A 34 0.55 -34.57 3.40
C LYS A 34 -0.90 -34.96 3.71
N LEU A 35 -1.52 -35.74 2.82
CA LEU A 35 -2.85 -36.29 3.03
C LEU A 35 -2.86 -37.27 4.19
N LYS A 36 -3.91 -37.23 4.99
CA LYS A 36 -4.17 -38.21 6.04
C LYS A 36 -4.97 -39.38 5.47
N GLU A 37 -4.88 -40.52 6.15
CA GLU A 37 -5.67 -41.70 5.80
C GLU A 37 -7.18 -41.36 5.92
N GLY A 38 -7.92 -41.52 4.83
CA GLY A 38 -9.33 -41.14 4.71
C GLY A 38 -9.61 -39.76 4.10
N ASP A 39 -8.59 -38.96 3.78
CA ASP A 39 -8.79 -37.69 3.05
C ASP A 39 -9.27 -37.93 1.61
N ASN A 40 -10.24 -37.14 1.17
CA ASN A 40 -10.71 -37.13 -0.21
C ASN A 40 -10.07 -35.96 -0.97
N VAL A 41 -9.09 -36.27 -1.81
CA VAL A 41 -8.29 -35.28 -2.55
C VAL A 41 -9.15 -34.44 -3.48
N GLU A 42 -10.09 -35.06 -4.19
CA GLU A 42 -11.00 -34.37 -5.10
C GLU A 42 -11.89 -33.37 -4.36
N ASN A 43 -12.45 -33.75 -3.20
CA ASN A 43 -13.21 -32.83 -2.36
C ASN A 43 -12.33 -31.69 -1.81
N ASN A 44 -11.09 -31.98 -1.41
CA ASN A 44 -10.15 -30.96 -0.96
C ASN A 44 -9.75 -29.98 -2.09
N LYS A 45 -9.57 -30.50 -3.32
CA LYS A 45 -9.34 -29.69 -4.53
C LYS A 45 -10.54 -28.77 -4.80
N GLU A 46 -11.77 -29.26 -4.67
CA GLU A 46 -12.98 -28.44 -4.84
C GLU A 46 -13.12 -27.35 -3.77
N ASN A 47 -12.86 -27.68 -2.50
CA ASN A 47 -12.82 -26.70 -1.42
C ASN A 47 -11.79 -25.59 -1.68
N LEU A 48 -10.57 -25.97 -2.07
CA LEU A 48 -9.51 -25.04 -2.39
C LEU A 48 -9.89 -24.16 -3.58
N ARG A 49 -10.47 -24.74 -4.64
CA ARG A 49 -10.96 -24.01 -5.81
C ARG A 49 -12.00 -22.98 -5.43
N TYR A 50 -12.99 -23.36 -4.64
CA TYR A 50 -14.03 -22.44 -4.16
C TYR A 50 -13.42 -21.21 -3.47
N TYR A 51 -12.46 -21.40 -2.56
CA TYR A 51 -11.81 -20.28 -1.87
C TYR A 51 -10.97 -19.41 -2.81
N VAL A 52 -10.23 -20.02 -3.73
CA VAL A 52 -9.44 -19.30 -4.74
C VAL A 52 -10.36 -18.47 -5.63
N ASP A 53 -11.44 -19.06 -6.18
CA ASP A 53 -12.38 -18.38 -7.08
C ASP A 53 -13.05 -17.21 -6.36
N LYS A 54 -13.50 -17.42 -5.13
CA LYS A 54 -14.14 -16.37 -4.33
C LYS A 54 -13.18 -15.22 -4.03
N LEU A 55 -11.96 -15.54 -3.62
CA LEU A 55 -10.93 -14.55 -3.33
C LEU A 55 -10.48 -13.79 -4.57
N PHE A 56 -10.19 -14.50 -5.65
CA PHE A 56 -9.81 -13.93 -6.94
C PHE A 56 -10.88 -12.96 -7.44
N ASN A 57 -12.14 -13.40 -7.48
CA ASN A 57 -13.26 -12.58 -7.94
C ASN A 57 -13.44 -11.33 -7.08
N THR A 58 -13.24 -11.45 -5.77
CA THR A 58 -13.33 -10.30 -4.85
C THR A 58 -12.21 -9.31 -5.10
N ILE A 59 -10.98 -9.78 -5.32
CA ILE A 59 -9.83 -8.93 -5.67
C ILE A 59 -10.08 -8.19 -6.98
N VAL A 60 -10.39 -8.89 -8.08
CA VAL A 60 -10.53 -8.24 -9.40
C VAL A 60 -11.73 -7.29 -9.49
N LYS A 61 -12.76 -7.47 -8.66
CA LYS A 61 -13.91 -6.55 -8.54
C LYS A 61 -13.68 -5.40 -7.55
N SER A 62 -12.57 -5.40 -6.81
CA SER A 62 -12.29 -4.42 -5.76
C SER A 62 -11.56 -3.17 -6.25
N SER A 63 -11.34 -3.01 -7.56
CA SER A 63 -10.60 -1.88 -8.16
C SER A 63 -11.08 -0.50 -7.70
N MET A 64 -12.38 -0.34 -7.42
CA MET A 64 -12.99 0.90 -6.90
C MET A 64 -12.60 1.24 -5.47
N SER A 65 -12.24 0.24 -4.68
CA SER A 65 -11.81 0.38 -3.29
C SER A 65 -10.30 0.59 -3.18
N CYS A 66 -9.56 0.50 -4.29
CA CYS A 66 -8.13 0.74 -4.34
C CYS A 66 -7.85 2.22 -4.02
N PRO A 67 -6.98 2.52 -3.03
CA PRO A 67 -6.66 3.90 -2.68
C PRO A 67 -6.05 4.64 -3.86
N THR A 68 -6.49 5.86 -4.13
CA THR A 68 -6.04 6.63 -5.32
C THR A 68 -4.53 6.84 -5.33
N VAL A 69 -3.89 6.98 -4.17
CA VAL A 69 -2.42 7.05 -4.05
C VAL A 69 -1.74 5.78 -4.58
N MET A 70 -2.34 4.61 -4.34
CA MET A 70 -1.82 3.37 -4.92
C MET A 70 -2.05 3.35 -6.43
N CYS A 71 -3.21 3.81 -6.90
CA CYS A 71 -3.49 3.88 -8.33
C CYS A 71 -2.49 4.77 -9.09
N ASP A 72 -2.14 5.94 -8.54
CA ASP A 72 -1.15 6.84 -9.13
C ASP A 72 0.25 6.22 -9.18
N VAL A 73 0.64 5.49 -8.14
CA VAL A 73 1.90 4.74 -8.10
C VAL A 73 1.90 3.64 -9.16
N PHE A 74 0.79 2.91 -9.30
CA PHE A 74 0.68 1.86 -10.33
C PHE A 74 0.66 2.42 -11.74
N TYR A 75 -0.02 3.54 -11.97
CA TYR A 75 0.03 4.26 -13.24
C TYR A 75 1.47 4.69 -13.55
N SER A 76 2.14 5.36 -12.62
CA SER A 76 3.52 5.82 -12.80
C SER A 76 4.47 4.66 -13.09
N LEU A 77 4.34 3.55 -12.35
CA LEU A 77 5.11 2.34 -12.55
C LEU A 77 4.88 1.74 -13.95
N ARG A 78 3.61 1.69 -14.39
CA ARG A 78 3.24 1.23 -15.73
C ARG A 78 3.86 2.10 -16.82
N GLN A 79 3.77 3.43 -16.69
CA GLN A 79 4.34 4.36 -17.66
C GLN A 79 5.87 4.24 -17.75
N MET A 80 6.56 4.12 -16.62
CA MET A 80 8.00 3.87 -16.60
C MET A 80 8.37 2.54 -17.26
N ALA A 81 7.58 1.48 -17.02
CA ALA A 81 7.80 0.18 -17.66
C ALA A 81 7.63 0.26 -19.19
N ILE A 82 6.60 0.96 -19.68
CA ILE A 82 6.38 1.19 -21.12
C ILE A 82 7.56 1.96 -21.74
N GLN A 83 8.01 3.03 -21.10
CA GLN A 83 9.13 3.83 -21.59
C GLN A 83 10.45 3.04 -21.64
N ARG A 84 10.69 2.19 -20.63
CA ARG A 84 11.92 1.40 -20.55
C ARG A 84 11.94 0.18 -21.48
N PHE A 85 10.78 -0.43 -21.71
CA PHE A 85 10.61 -1.66 -22.48
C PHE A 85 9.52 -1.53 -23.57
N PRO A 86 9.68 -0.63 -24.56
CA PRO A 86 8.64 -0.33 -25.55
C PRO A 86 8.31 -1.51 -26.47
N ASN A 87 9.25 -2.45 -26.64
CA ASN A 87 9.10 -3.61 -27.53
C ASN A 87 8.40 -4.81 -26.85
N ASP A 88 8.09 -4.74 -25.56
CA ASP A 88 7.40 -5.80 -24.82
C ASP A 88 6.15 -5.25 -24.09
N PRO A 89 4.97 -5.33 -24.75
CA PRO A 89 3.71 -4.87 -24.16
C PRO A 89 3.31 -5.59 -22.87
N HIS A 90 3.89 -6.75 -22.55
CA HIS A 90 3.57 -7.50 -21.35
C HIS A 90 4.22 -6.89 -20.09
N VAL A 91 5.37 -6.24 -20.22
CA VAL A 91 6.14 -5.72 -19.08
C VAL A 91 5.34 -4.68 -18.30
N GLN A 92 4.51 -3.88 -18.99
CA GLN A 92 3.66 -2.87 -18.35
C GLN A 92 2.68 -3.47 -17.34
N TYR A 93 2.13 -4.66 -17.63
CA TYR A 93 1.20 -5.37 -16.74
C TYR A 93 1.96 -6.16 -15.67
N SER A 94 3.08 -6.78 -16.04
CA SER A 94 3.92 -7.57 -15.13
C SER A 94 4.45 -6.71 -13.98
N ALA A 95 4.91 -5.50 -14.31
CA ALA A 95 5.41 -4.54 -13.34
C ALA A 95 4.36 -4.28 -12.25
N VAL A 96 3.15 -3.86 -12.63
CA VAL A 96 2.06 -3.57 -11.67
C VAL A 96 1.58 -4.83 -10.95
N SER A 97 1.37 -5.93 -11.68
CA SER A 97 0.89 -7.20 -11.11
C SER A 97 1.82 -7.75 -10.03
N SER A 98 3.14 -7.65 -10.23
CA SER A 98 4.13 -8.10 -9.26
C SER A 98 4.08 -7.32 -7.93
N PHE A 99 3.56 -6.09 -7.92
CA PHE A 99 3.35 -5.35 -6.67
C PHE A 99 2.01 -5.70 -6.05
N VAL A 100 0.94 -5.74 -6.86
CA VAL A 100 -0.43 -5.87 -6.35
C VAL A 100 -0.74 -7.31 -5.93
N PHE A 101 -0.49 -8.30 -6.78
CA PHE A 101 -0.79 -9.69 -6.46
C PHE A 101 0.31 -10.29 -5.59
N LEU A 102 1.56 -10.19 -6.02
CA LEU A 102 2.68 -10.87 -5.35
C LEU A 102 3.09 -10.21 -4.02
N ARG A 103 3.25 -8.88 -3.96
CA ARG A 103 3.80 -8.20 -2.76
C ARG A 103 2.75 -7.63 -1.82
N PHE A 104 1.48 -7.61 -2.23
CA PHE A 104 0.40 -7.00 -1.46
C PHE A 104 -0.68 -8.02 -1.09
N PHE A 105 -1.48 -8.53 -2.04
CA PHE A 105 -2.55 -9.47 -1.72
C PHE A 105 -2.04 -10.83 -1.23
N ALA A 106 -1.12 -11.47 -1.96
CA ALA A 106 -0.58 -12.78 -1.57
C ALA A 106 0.07 -12.76 -0.18
N VAL A 107 0.92 -11.75 0.09
CA VAL A 107 1.56 -11.59 1.40
C VAL A 107 0.53 -11.38 2.52
N ALA A 108 -0.53 -10.61 2.27
CA ALA A 108 -1.59 -10.40 3.24
C ALA A 108 -2.44 -11.65 3.51
N VAL A 109 -2.61 -12.53 2.51
CA VAL A 109 -3.30 -13.82 2.65
C VAL A 109 -2.48 -14.82 3.45
N VAL A 110 -1.17 -14.93 3.20
CA VAL A 110 -0.28 -15.84 3.95
C VAL A 110 -0.12 -15.41 5.41
N SER A 111 -0.09 -14.11 5.68
CA SER A 111 0.22 -13.55 7.00
C SER A 111 -0.83 -12.54 7.46
N PRO A 112 -2.10 -12.94 7.66
CA PRO A 112 -3.21 -12.02 7.92
C PRO A 112 -3.06 -11.23 9.23
N HIS A 113 -2.42 -11.82 10.25
CA HIS A 113 -2.12 -11.15 11.53
C HIS A 113 -1.21 -9.94 11.32
N THR A 114 -0.17 -10.06 10.50
CA THR A 114 0.80 -8.99 10.20
C THR A 114 0.15 -7.77 9.55
N PHE A 115 -1.04 -7.92 8.96
CA PHE A 115 -1.84 -6.85 8.33
C PHE A 115 -3.06 -6.45 9.16
N HIS A 116 -3.18 -6.92 10.40
CA HIS A 116 -4.32 -6.66 11.29
C HIS A 116 -5.68 -7.07 10.68
N LEU A 117 -5.68 -8.12 9.86
CA LEU A 117 -6.91 -8.70 9.29
C LEU A 117 -7.58 -9.68 10.28
N ARG A 118 -6.76 -10.27 11.16
CA ARG A 118 -7.16 -11.19 12.22
C ARG A 118 -6.45 -10.85 13.54
N PRO A 119 -7.12 -11.05 14.70
CA PRO A 119 -6.54 -10.77 16.01
C PRO A 119 -5.57 -11.88 16.48
N HIS A 120 -5.73 -13.11 15.99
CA HIS A 120 -4.94 -14.27 16.43
C HIS A 120 -4.29 -14.99 15.24
N HIS A 121 -3.20 -15.70 15.52
CA HIS A 121 -2.55 -16.58 14.55
C HIS A 121 -3.48 -17.75 14.20
N PRO A 122 -3.73 -18.04 12.91
CA PRO A 122 -4.49 -19.22 12.52
C PRO A 122 -3.78 -20.51 12.92
N ASP A 123 -4.52 -21.61 13.06
CA ASP A 123 -3.97 -22.92 13.32
C ASP A 123 -3.15 -23.44 12.10
N PRO A 124 -2.31 -24.48 12.27
CA PRO A 124 -1.44 -24.98 11.20
C PRO A 124 -2.17 -25.42 9.93
N GLN A 125 -3.37 -25.99 10.05
CA GLN A 125 -4.18 -26.42 8.91
C GLN A 125 -4.71 -25.21 8.14
N THR A 126 -5.18 -24.18 8.84
CA THR A 126 -5.62 -22.93 8.21
C THR A 126 -4.44 -22.19 7.56
N ILE A 127 -3.28 -22.10 8.20
CA ILE A 127 -2.06 -21.51 7.61
C ILE A 127 -1.69 -22.23 6.31
N ARG A 128 -1.79 -23.56 6.28
CA ARG A 128 -1.53 -24.37 5.09
C ARG A 128 -2.52 -24.03 3.96
N THR A 129 -3.81 -23.95 4.27
CA THR A 129 -4.86 -23.55 3.31
C THR A 129 -4.59 -22.16 2.74
N LEU A 130 -4.32 -21.17 3.60
CA LEU A 130 -3.97 -19.80 3.19
C LEU A 130 -2.72 -19.75 2.31
N THR A 131 -1.73 -20.60 2.59
CA THR A 131 -0.51 -20.71 1.79
C THR A 131 -0.81 -21.23 0.38
N LEU A 132 -1.64 -22.26 0.26
CA LEU A 132 -2.07 -22.81 -1.04
C LEU A 132 -2.85 -21.75 -1.84
N ILE A 133 -3.83 -21.10 -1.20
CA ILE A 133 -4.62 -20.02 -1.82
C ILE A 133 -3.70 -18.89 -2.28
N SER A 134 -2.77 -18.44 -1.44
CA SER A 134 -1.85 -17.36 -1.79
C SER A 134 -0.94 -17.70 -2.96
N LYS A 135 -0.37 -18.92 -2.97
CA LYS A 135 0.43 -19.40 -4.12
C LYS A 135 -0.41 -19.35 -5.37
N THR A 136 -1.68 -19.76 -5.30
CA THR A 136 -2.58 -19.74 -6.45
C THR A 136 -2.88 -18.34 -6.96
N ILE A 137 -3.26 -17.41 -6.06
CA ILE A 137 -3.52 -16.00 -6.41
C ILE A 137 -2.28 -15.32 -7.00
N GLN A 138 -1.10 -15.58 -6.45
CA GLN A 138 0.18 -15.06 -6.96
C GLN A 138 0.42 -15.49 -8.40
N THR A 139 0.23 -16.77 -8.70
CA THR A 139 0.36 -17.29 -10.06
C THR A 139 -0.69 -16.70 -11.00
N LEU A 140 -1.97 -16.63 -10.61
CA LEU A 140 -3.03 -16.07 -11.46
C LEU A 140 -2.74 -14.61 -11.85
N GLY A 141 -2.30 -13.79 -10.89
CA GLY A 141 -1.89 -12.41 -11.17
C GLY A 141 -0.70 -12.34 -12.14
N SER A 142 0.22 -13.31 -12.06
CA SER A 142 1.43 -13.35 -12.89
C SER A 142 1.16 -13.90 -14.30
N CYS A 143 0.25 -14.88 -14.45
CA CYS A 143 -0.16 -15.48 -15.72
C CYS A 143 -0.96 -14.53 -16.60
N GLY A 144 -1.74 -13.61 -16.02
CA GLY A 144 -2.44 -12.56 -16.78
C GLY A 144 -1.50 -11.68 -17.63
N SER A 145 -0.22 -11.66 -17.26
CA SER A 145 0.82 -10.87 -17.92
C SER A 145 1.78 -11.67 -18.81
N LEU A 146 1.92 -12.99 -18.63
CA LEU A 146 3.01 -13.79 -19.21
C LEU A 146 2.46 -14.90 -20.11
N SER A 147 2.14 -14.57 -21.37
CA SER A 147 1.66 -15.55 -22.35
C SER A 147 2.76 -16.49 -22.91
N LYS A 148 4.01 -16.46 -22.40
CA LYS A 148 5.12 -17.21 -23.05
C LYS A 148 6.07 -17.97 -22.14
N SER A 149 6.01 -17.84 -20.81
CA SER A 149 6.86 -18.64 -19.93
C SER A 149 6.02 -19.66 -19.18
N LYS A 150 6.25 -20.95 -19.48
CA LYS A 150 5.77 -22.06 -18.65
C LYS A 150 6.27 -21.81 -17.24
N SER A 151 5.37 -21.44 -16.33
CA SER A 151 5.71 -21.36 -14.90
C SER A 151 6.27 -22.71 -14.46
N SER A 152 7.57 -22.77 -14.20
CA SER A 152 8.23 -23.95 -13.63
C SER A 152 7.79 -24.05 -12.17
N PHE A 153 6.62 -24.65 -11.94
CA PHE A 153 6.24 -25.02 -10.59
C PHE A 153 7.21 -26.10 -10.13
N LYS A 154 7.84 -25.87 -8.98
CA LYS A 154 8.66 -26.90 -8.32
C LYS A 154 7.83 -28.11 -7.84
N GLU A 155 6.51 -27.94 -7.73
CA GLU A 155 5.57 -28.90 -7.14
C GLU A 155 4.54 -29.38 -8.20
N THR A 156 4.64 -30.63 -8.64
CA THR A 156 3.79 -31.22 -9.70
C THR A 156 2.29 -31.21 -9.37
N PHE A 157 1.91 -31.40 -8.10
CA PHE A 157 0.51 -31.40 -7.69
C PHE A 157 -0.15 -30.01 -7.86
N MET A 158 0.63 -28.94 -7.66
CA MET A 158 0.14 -27.58 -7.90
C MET A 158 -0.11 -27.37 -9.40
N CYS A 159 0.76 -27.86 -10.29
CA CYS A 159 0.55 -27.75 -11.75
C CYS A 159 -0.82 -28.25 -12.19
N GLU A 160 -1.25 -29.40 -11.67
CA GLU A 160 -2.52 -30.02 -12.03
C GLU A 160 -3.71 -29.18 -11.54
N PHE A 161 -3.65 -28.72 -10.29
CA PHE A 161 -4.64 -27.79 -9.75
C PHE A 161 -4.70 -26.47 -10.55
N PHE A 162 -3.55 -25.93 -10.95
CA PHE A 162 -3.47 -24.69 -11.72
C PHE A 162 -4.10 -24.76 -13.10
N LYS A 163 -4.10 -25.94 -13.75
CA LYS A 163 -4.77 -26.11 -15.05
C LYS A 163 -6.27 -25.78 -14.98
N MET A 164 -6.89 -25.91 -13.82
CA MET A 164 -8.30 -25.57 -13.59
C MET A 164 -8.59 -24.06 -13.72
N PHE A 165 -7.56 -23.21 -13.71
CA PHE A 165 -7.70 -21.74 -13.75
C PHE A 165 -7.00 -21.13 -14.98
N GLN A 166 -6.57 -21.96 -15.94
CA GLN A 166 -5.97 -21.49 -17.20
C GLN A 166 -7.03 -20.98 -18.20
N GLU A 167 -8.26 -20.76 -17.75
CA GLU A 167 -9.31 -20.19 -18.58
C GLU A 167 -8.99 -18.73 -18.94
N GLU A 168 -9.26 -18.37 -20.19
CA GLU A 168 -9.00 -17.02 -20.72
C GLU A 168 -9.72 -15.92 -19.90
N GLY A 169 -10.83 -16.26 -19.24
CA GLY A 169 -11.57 -15.39 -18.34
C GLY A 169 -10.74 -14.83 -17.18
N TYR A 170 -9.87 -15.62 -16.55
CA TYR A 170 -9.00 -15.14 -15.45
C TYR A 170 -8.01 -14.11 -15.96
N ILE A 171 -7.41 -14.35 -17.13
CA ILE A 171 -6.45 -13.44 -17.76
C ILE A 171 -7.11 -12.11 -18.09
N ILE A 172 -8.29 -12.14 -18.72
CA ILE A 172 -9.06 -10.94 -19.05
C ILE A 172 -9.44 -10.16 -17.79
N ALA A 173 -9.89 -10.85 -16.73
CA ALA A 173 -10.25 -10.22 -15.47
C ALA A 173 -9.05 -9.56 -14.78
N VAL A 174 -7.88 -10.21 -14.76
CA VAL A 174 -6.65 -9.61 -14.23
C VAL A 174 -6.25 -8.39 -15.04
N LYS A 175 -6.21 -8.46 -16.38
CA LYS A 175 -5.84 -7.33 -17.22
C LYS A 175 -6.77 -6.13 -16.99
N LYS A 176 -8.07 -6.37 -17.01
CA LYS A 176 -9.09 -5.34 -16.73
C LYS A 176 -8.87 -4.71 -15.36
N PHE A 177 -8.66 -5.52 -14.33
CA PHE A 177 -8.39 -5.01 -12.98
C PHE A 177 -7.10 -4.17 -12.94
N LEU A 178 -6.02 -4.63 -13.57
CA LEU A 178 -4.75 -3.90 -13.64
C LEU A 178 -4.91 -2.58 -14.40
N ASP A 179 -5.62 -2.56 -15.52
CA ASP A 179 -5.95 -1.34 -16.26
C ASP A 179 -6.71 -0.35 -15.37
N GLU A 180 -7.71 -0.84 -14.66
CA GLU A 180 -8.58 -0.04 -13.82
C GLU A 180 -7.87 0.60 -12.61
N ILE A 181 -6.89 -0.09 -12.01
CA ILE A 181 -6.10 0.45 -10.88
C ILE A 181 -4.85 1.20 -11.34
N SER A 182 -4.51 1.15 -12.63
CA SER A 182 -3.34 1.83 -13.19
C SER A 182 -3.73 2.87 -14.25
N SER A 183 -4.96 3.38 -14.21
CA SER A 183 -5.45 4.46 -15.08
C SER A 183 -5.65 5.75 -14.29
N THR A 184 -5.36 6.88 -14.93
CA THR A 184 -5.60 8.25 -14.44
C THR A 184 -6.99 8.77 -14.78
N GLU A 185 -7.79 8.02 -15.55
CA GLU A 185 -9.17 8.36 -15.81
C GLU A 185 -9.97 8.20 -14.51
N THR A 186 -10.41 9.34 -14.00
CA THR A 186 -11.37 9.41 -12.89
C THR A 186 -12.57 8.55 -13.28
N LYS A 187 -12.72 7.39 -12.62
CA LYS A 187 -13.89 6.53 -12.77
C LYS A 187 -15.15 7.28 -12.35
N VAL A 188 -15.77 7.99 -13.27
CA VAL A 188 -17.13 8.50 -13.14
C VAL A 188 -18.04 7.29 -13.34
N SER A 189 -18.57 6.72 -12.25
CA SER A 189 -19.58 5.67 -12.41
C SER A 189 -20.90 6.29 -12.84
N SER A 190 -21.39 5.95 -14.03
CA SER A 190 -22.80 5.67 -14.21
C SER A 190 -23.07 4.26 -13.64
N GLY A 191 -23.87 4.18 -12.58
CA GLY A 191 -24.41 2.92 -12.05
C GLY A 191 -23.67 2.32 -10.85
N THR A 192 -24.35 2.36 -9.68
CA THR A 192 -24.26 1.38 -8.58
C THR A 192 -22.89 1.10 -7.95
N SER A 193 -22.33 2.07 -7.24
CA SER A 193 -21.72 1.79 -5.93
C SER A 193 -22.25 2.85 -4.98
N GLU A 194 -22.84 2.46 -3.86
CA GLU A 194 -23.19 3.44 -2.84
C GLU A 194 -21.91 4.19 -2.42
N PRO A 195 -21.97 5.52 -2.30
CA PRO A 195 -20.84 6.30 -1.85
C PRO A 195 -20.47 5.88 -0.42
N VAL A 196 -19.23 5.42 -0.21
CA VAL A 196 -18.76 4.95 1.10
C VAL A 196 -18.76 6.13 2.05
N HIS A 197 -19.50 6.04 3.14
CA HIS A 197 -19.54 7.06 4.18
C HIS A 197 -18.22 7.08 4.95
N LEU A 198 -17.56 8.23 5.03
CA LEU A 198 -16.22 8.36 5.62
C LEU A 198 -16.23 9.12 6.95
N LYS A 199 -16.98 10.21 7.03
CA LYS A 199 -17.11 11.02 8.24
C LYS A 199 -18.35 11.90 8.18
N GLU A 200 -19.00 12.09 9.32
CA GLU A 200 -20.00 13.13 9.51
C GLU A 200 -19.83 13.85 10.83
N GLY A 201 -20.46 15.02 10.95
CA GLY A 201 -20.42 15.80 12.18
C GLY A 201 -20.89 17.23 12.00
N GLU A 202 -21.15 17.89 13.13
CA GLU A 202 -21.54 19.29 13.16
C GLU A 202 -20.33 20.23 13.07
N MET A 203 -20.38 21.17 12.14
CA MET A 203 -19.40 22.25 12.02
C MET A 203 -20.09 23.57 11.67
N TYR A 204 -19.39 24.69 11.85
CA TYR A 204 -19.90 26.00 11.46
C TYR A 204 -19.28 26.44 10.14
N LYS A 205 -20.12 26.64 9.12
CA LYS A 205 -19.66 27.22 7.84
C LYS A 205 -19.83 28.73 7.83
N ARG A 206 -18.91 29.43 7.19
CA ARG A 206 -19.13 30.86 6.86
C ARG A 206 -20.17 30.98 5.75
N ALA A 207 -21.11 31.91 5.87
CA ALA A 207 -22.01 32.25 4.78
C ALA A 207 -21.24 32.98 3.67
N GLN A 208 -21.25 32.42 2.46
CA GLN A 208 -20.85 33.11 1.24
C GLN A 208 -22.10 33.85 0.77
N GLY A 209 -22.16 35.16 1.00
CA GLY A 209 -23.36 35.96 0.78
C GLY A 209 -23.80 35.92 -0.68
N ARG A 210 -25.04 35.49 -0.96
CA ARG A 210 -25.64 35.57 -2.30
C ARG A 210 -26.01 37.00 -2.69
N ASN A 211 -26.18 37.91 -1.72
CA ASN A 211 -26.58 39.30 -1.93
C ASN A 211 -25.57 40.28 -1.29
N ARG A 212 -25.33 41.43 -1.94
CA ARG A 212 -24.39 42.50 -1.51
C ARG A 212 -24.67 43.08 -0.10
N ILE A 213 -25.83 42.79 0.50
CA ILE A 213 -26.32 43.39 1.77
C ILE A 213 -26.49 42.35 2.90
N GLY A 214 -26.33 41.05 2.62
CA GLY A 214 -26.55 39.99 3.62
C GLY A 214 -25.44 39.91 4.68
N LYS A 215 -25.80 39.88 5.97
CA LYS A 215 -24.85 39.64 7.08
C LYS A 215 -24.09 38.32 6.85
N ARG A 216 -22.76 38.41 6.75
CA ARG A 216 -21.83 37.29 6.51
C ARG A 216 -21.60 36.51 7.82
N ASN A 217 -22.64 35.82 8.30
CA ASN A 217 -22.62 35.09 9.57
C ASN A 217 -22.16 33.63 9.40
N PHE A 218 -21.67 33.03 10.48
CA PHE A 218 -21.42 31.60 10.58
C PHE A 218 -22.72 30.85 10.87
N LYS A 219 -22.90 29.69 10.23
CA LYS A 219 -24.10 28.85 10.40
C LYS A 219 -23.69 27.42 10.71
N LYS A 220 -24.24 26.86 11.79
CA LYS A 220 -24.09 25.45 12.17
C LYS A 220 -24.74 24.56 11.10
N ARG A 221 -24.03 23.53 10.64
CA ARG A 221 -24.51 22.58 9.61
C ARG A 221 -24.01 21.18 9.94
N TRP A 222 -24.79 20.18 9.55
CA TRP A 222 -24.34 18.79 9.55
C TRP A 222 -23.55 18.56 8.26
N PHE A 223 -22.30 18.13 8.37
CA PHE A 223 -21.45 17.78 7.24
C PHE A 223 -21.42 16.27 7.09
N CYS A 224 -21.43 15.80 5.85
CA CYS A 224 -21.28 14.40 5.49
C CYS A 224 -20.23 14.31 4.39
N LEU A 225 -19.18 13.53 4.64
CA LEU A 225 -18.15 13.20 3.67
C LEU A 225 -18.28 11.75 3.27
N THR A 226 -18.38 11.53 1.96
CA THR A 226 -18.30 10.22 1.36
C THR A 226 -17.05 10.11 0.49
N SER A 227 -16.81 8.92 -0.09
CA SER A 227 -15.77 8.73 -1.09
C SER A 227 -15.95 9.58 -2.36
N ARG A 228 -17.15 10.14 -2.60
CA ARG A 228 -17.48 10.88 -3.82
C ARG A 228 -17.68 12.37 -3.61
N GLU A 229 -18.21 12.76 -2.46
CA GLU A 229 -18.66 14.14 -2.22
C GLU A 229 -18.62 14.53 -0.75
N LEU A 230 -18.39 15.82 -0.53
CA LEU A 230 -18.60 16.53 0.72
C LEU A 230 -19.92 17.31 0.62
N THR A 231 -20.89 16.97 1.45
CA THR A 231 -22.19 17.63 1.52
C THR A 231 -22.38 18.33 2.87
N TYR A 232 -23.25 19.33 2.91
CA TYR A 232 -23.72 19.89 4.17
C TYR A 232 -25.21 20.19 4.17
N HIS A 233 -25.85 19.97 5.32
CA HIS A 233 -27.29 19.91 5.50
C HIS A 233 -27.72 20.86 6.62
N LYS A 234 -28.99 21.29 6.62
CA LYS A 234 -29.53 22.08 7.75
C LYS A 234 -29.47 21.27 9.06
N GLN A 235 -29.83 20.00 8.98
CA GLN A 235 -29.90 19.02 10.06
C GLN A 235 -29.63 17.61 9.47
N PRO A 236 -29.28 16.61 10.29
CA PRO A 236 -29.15 15.22 9.84
C PRO A 236 -30.42 14.72 9.12
N GLY A 237 -30.26 13.93 8.07
CA GLY A 237 -31.38 13.33 7.32
C GLY A 237 -32.22 14.28 6.46
N LYS A 238 -31.79 15.55 6.29
CA LYS A 238 -32.42 16.50 5.34
C LYS A 238 -31.66 16.55 4.03
N ASP A 239 -32.24 17.15 3.00
CA ASP A 239 -31.55 17.35 1.71
C ASP A 239 -30.26 18.16 1.86
N ALA A 240 -29.28 17.84 1.01
CA ALA A 240 -28.03 18.58 0.93
C ALA A 240 -28.31 20.01 0.48
N LEU A 241 -27.84 21.00 1.25
CA LEU A 241 -27.90 22.40 0.83
C LEU A 241 -26.90 22.71 -0.28
N TYR A 242 -25.82 21.93 -0.32
CA TYR A 242 -24.75 22.06 -1.29
C TYR A 242 -23.90 20.79 -1.27
N THR A 243 -23.35 20.48 -2.44
CA THR A 243 -22.54 19.29 -2.68
C THR A 243 -21.24 19.71 -3.36
N ILE A 244 -20.11 19.34 -2.76
CA ILE A 244 -18.79 19.49 -3.35
C ILE A 244 -18.30 18.11 -3.75
N PRO A 245 -18.28 17.77 -5.04
CA PRO A 245 -17.64 16.54 -5.50
C PRO A 245 -16.18 16.51 -5.02
N VAL A 246 -15.73 15.40 -4.45
CA VAL A 246 -14.36 15.24 -3.93
C VAL A 246 -13.33 15.58 -5.00
N LYS A 247 -13.57 15.18 -6.25
CA LYS A 247 -12.73 15.49 -7.41
C LYS A 247 -12.52 17.00 -7.68
N ASN A 248 -13.43 17.85 -7.19
CA ASN A 248 -13.37 19.30 -7.36
C ASN A 248 -12.64 20.01 -6.22
N ILE A 249 -12.21 19.28 -5.17
CA ILE A 249 -11.42 19.84 -4.08
C ILE A 249 -9.97 20.05 -4.56
N LEU A 250 -9.52 21.30 -4.54
CA LEU A 250 -8.21 21.70 -5.03
C LEU A 250 -7.15 21.76 -3.91
N ALA A 251 -7.56 22.07 -2.68
CA ALA A 251 -6.72 22.02 -1.49
C ALA A 251 -7.59 22.05 -0.22
N VAL A 252 -7.05 21.55 0.90
CA VAL A 252 -7.69 21.61 2.22
C VAL A 252 -6.61 21.99 3.21
N GLU A 253 -6.75 23.15 3.83
CA GLU A 253 -5.67 23.73 4.63
C GLU A 253 -6.20 24.43 5.87
N LYS A 254 -5.36 24.52 6.91
CA LYS A 254 -5.67 25.34 8.08
C LYS A 254 -5.80 26.81 7.66
N LEU A 255 -6.71 27.52 8.32
CA LEU A 255 -6.89 28.94 8.14
C LEU A 255 -6.33 29.67 9.35
N GLU A 256 -5.58 30.74 9.14
CA GLU A 256 -5.04 31.54 10.24
C GLU A 256 -6.16 32.18 11.06
N ASP A 257 -6.05 32.07 12.39
CA ASP A 257 -7.06 32.53 13.36
C ASP A 257 -7.43 34.02 13.18
N SER A 258 -6.46 34.83 12.75
CA SER A 258 -6.61 36.27 12.45
C SER A 258 -7.61 36.56 11.32
N SER A 259 -7.92 35.57 10.47
CA SER A 259 -8.86 35.74 9.36
C SER A 259 -10.27 36.12 9.81
N PHE A 260 -10.72 35.50 10.90
CA PHE A 260 -12.08 35.68 11.43
C PHE A 260 -12.13 35.83 12.96
N ASN A 261 -10.97 35.93 13.62
CA ASN A 261 -10.83 35.86 15.08
C ASN A 261 -11.50 34.60 15.66
N LYS A 262 -11.28 33.46 15.00
CA LYS A 262 -11.87 32.15 15.34
C LYS A 262 -10.82 31.06 15.25
N LYS A 263 -10.76 30.22 16.29
CA LYS A 263 -9.90 29.03 16.34
C LYS A 263 -10.51 27.85 15.62
N ASN A 264 -9.67 26.85 15.31
CA ASN A 264 -10.06 25.57 14.70
C ASN A 264 -10.70 25.75 13.32
N MET A 265 -10.24 26.79 12.60
CA MET A 265 -10.69 27.12 11.26
C MET A 265 -9.85 26.41 10.21
N PHE A 266 -10.51 25.94 9.17
CA PHE A 266 -9.86 25.44 7.97
C PHE A 266 -10.67 25.83 6.73
N GLN A 267 -10.05 25.70 5.57
CA GLN A 267 -10.65 26.01 4.29
C GLN A 267 -10.63 24.79 3.37
N VAL A 268 -11.75 24.56 2.69
CA VAL A 268 -11.84 23.61 1.57
C VAL A 268 -11.87 24.45 0.30
N ILE A 269 -10.75 24.49 -0.41
CA ILE A 269 -10.61 25.22 -1.68
C ILE A 269 -11.15 24.32 -2.78
N HIS A 270 -12.13 24.81 -3.53
CA HIS A 270 -12.72 24.11 -4.67
C HIS A 270 -12.92 25.08 -5.84
N THR A 271 -13.37 24.58 -6.98
CA THR A 271 -13.47 25.30 -8.27
C THR A 271 -14.27 26.61 -8.28
N GLU A 272 -15.12 26.88 -7.29
CA GLU A 272 -15.93 28.11 -7.26
C GLU A 272 -15.39 29.11 -6.25
N LYS A 273 -15.55 28.83 -4.94
CA LYS A 273 -15.08 29.70 -3.85
C LYS A 273 -14.64 28.89 -2.65
N PRO A 274 -13.59 29.30 -1.92
CA PRO A 274 -13.15 28.59 -0.74
C PRO A 274 -14.26 28.52 0.33
N LEU A 275 -14.56 27.31 0.77
CA LEU A 275 -15.47 27.06 1.87
C LEU A 275 -14.71 27.15 3.19
N TYR A 276 -15.00 28.18 3.99
CA TYR A 276 -14.44 28.35 5.33
C TYR A 276 -15.30 27.64 6.38
N VAL A 277 -14.67 26.79 7.19
CA VAL A 277 -15.33 25.93 8.18
C VAL A 277 -14.63 26.03 9.53
N GLN A 278 -15.42 26.03 10.61
CA GLN A 278 -14.97 25.95 12.00
C GLN A 278 -15.40 24.61 12.59
N ALA A 279 -14.45 23.80 13.07
CA ALA A 279 -14.74 22.60 13.88
C ALA A 279 -14.93 22.96 15.37
N ASN A 280 -15.46 22.05 16.18
CA ASN A 280 -15.73 22.35 17.60
C ASN A 280 -14.44 22.42 18.42
N ASN A 281 -13.43 21.65 18.06
CA ASN A 281 -12.11 21.64 18.70
C ASN A 281 -10.98 21.37 17.69
N CYS A 282 -9.73 21.44 18.16
CA CYS A 282 -8.55 21.27 17.31
C CYS A 282 -8.37 19.82 16.81
N VAL A 283 -8.83 18.83 17.58
CA VAL A 283 -8.78 17.41 17.20
C VAL A 283 -9.71 17.18 16.01
N GLU A 284 -10.97 17.61 16.11
CA GLU A 284 -11.93 17.52 15.01
C GLU A 284 -11.47 18.29 13.77
N ALA A 285 -10.89 19.49 13.94
CA ALA A 285 -10.34 20.25 12.82
C ALA A 285 -9.27 19.44 12.08
N ASN A 286 -8.31 18.86 12.81
CA ASN A 286 -7.26 18.04 12.22
C ASN A 286 -7.81 16.77 11.57
N GLU A 287 -8.77 16.09 12.20
CA GLU A 287 -9.42 14.91 11.62
C GLU A 287 -10.14 15.22 10.31
N TRP A 288 -10.91 16.32 10.27
CA TRP A 288 -11.59 16.77 9.05
C TRP A 288 -10.60 17.15 7.96
N ILE A 289 -9.52 17.87 8.30
CA ILE A 289 -8.45 18.19 7.34
C ILE A 289 -7.81 16.90 6.82
N ASP A 290 -7.43 15.96 7.68
CA ASP A 290 -6.76 14.71 7.31
C ASP A 290 -7.63 13.87 6.36
N VAL A 291 -8.90 13.62 6.72
CA VAL A 291 -9.78 12.82 5.87
C VAL A 291 -10.05 13.50 4.52
N LEU A 292 -10.29 14.83 4.51
CA LEU A 292 -10.52 15.59 3.29
C LEU A 292 -9.26 15.67 2.41
N CYS A 293 -8.09 15.85 3.01
CA CYS A 293 -6.80 15.79 2.32
C CYS A 293 -6.57 14.41 1.70
N ARG A 294 -6.90 13.34 2.43
CA ARG A 294 -6.70 11.95 1.98
C ARG A 294 -7.58 11.61 0.78
N VAL A 295 -8.85 11.97 0.81
CA VAL A 295 -9.78 11.70 -0.31
C VAL A 295 -9.51 12.55 -1.54
N SER A 296 -8.99 13.77 -1.35
CA SER A 296 -8.68 14.69 -2.45
C SER A 296 -7.23 14.63 -2.93
N ARG A 297 -6.37 13.81 -2.31
CA ARG A 297 -4.90 13.84 -2.49
C ARG A 297 -4.46 13.74 -3.95
N CYS A 298 -5.18 12.95 -4.72
CA CYS A 298 -4.84 12.55 -6.08
C CYS A 298 -5.68 13.29 -7.14
N ASN A 299 -6.37 14.36 -6.76
CA ASN A 299 -7.14 15.14 -7.74
C ASN A 299 -6.18 15.77 -8.76
N GLN A 300 -6.52 15.69 -10.05
CA GLN A 300 -5.65 16.17 -11.13
C GLN A 300 -5.31 17.67 -11.03
N ASN A 301 -6.22 18.48 -10.49
CA ASN A 301 -6.11 19.94 -10.43
C ASN A 301 -5.76 20.47 -9.04
N ARG A 302 -4.96 19.74 -8.24
CA ARG A 302 -4.54 20.21 -6.91
C ARG A 302 -3.71 21.49 -7.02
N LEU A 303 -3.97 22.43 -6.13
CA LEU A 303 -3.15 23.63 -6.01
C LEU A 303 -1.81 23.28 -5.38
N SER A 304 -0.73 23.89 -5.90
CA SER A 304 0.61 23.83 -5.30
C SER A 304 0.80 24.91 -4.23
N SER A 305 0.04 26.00 -4.30
CA SER A 305 0.06 27.09 -3.32
C SER A 305 -1.35 27.58 -2.97
N TYR A 306 -1.51 28.07 -1.75
CA TYR A 306 -2.77 28.59 -1.21
C TYR A 306 -2.55 29.87 -0.40
N HIS A 307 -3.65 30.56 -0.10
CA HIS A 307 -3.64 31.70 0.82
C HIS A 307 -4.06 31.23 2.22
N PRO A 308 -3.21 31.36 3.26
CA PRO A 308 -3.52 30.89 4.60
C PRO A 308 -4.56 31.74 5.33
N SER A 309 -4.90 32.91 4.79
CA SER A 309 -5.83 33.85 5.41
C SER A 309 -6.92 34.26 4.43
N ALA A 310 -8.06 34.72 4.93
CA ALA A 310 -9.22 35.02 4.09
C ALA A 310 -9.04 36.30 3.24
N TYR A 311 -9.67 36.32 2.06
CA TYR A 311 -9.84 37.55 1.28
C TYR A 311 -10.96 38.41 1.89
N LEU A 312 -10.61 39.60 2.40
CA LEU A 312 -11.51 40.54 3.05
C LEU A 312 -11.21 41.97 2.63
N ASN A 313 -12.24 42.81 2.53
CA ASN A 313 -12.11 44.24 2.24
C ASN A 313 -11.29 44.57 0.97
N GLY A 314 -11.29 43.68 -0.03
CA GLY A 314 -10.59 43.89 -1.29
C GLY A 314 -9.15 43.41 -1.32
N SER A 315 -8.65 42.74 -0.28
CA SER A 315 -7.32 42.12 -0.29
C SER A 315 -7.24 40.81 0.49
N TRP A 316 -6.23 40.01 0.17
CA TRP A 316 -5.83 38.83 0.95
C TRP A 316 -5.11 39.26 2.23
N LEU A 317 -5.60 38.86 3.40
CA LEU A 317 -4.98 39.25 4.67
C LEU A 317 -3.53 38.74 4.85
N CYS A 318 -3.16 37.67 4.16
CA CYS A 318 -1.86 37.03 4.27
C CYS A 318 -0.74 37.74 3.48
N CYS A 319 -1.04 38.29 2.29
CA CYS A 319 -0.04 38.87 1.40
C CYS A 319 -0.42 40.26 0.86
N GLN A 320 -1.57 40.80 1.26
CA GLN A 320 -2.13 42.08 0.82
C GLN A 320 -2.43 42.17 -0.69
N GLU A 321 -2.41 41.06 -1.40
CA GLU A 321 -2.77 41.01 -2.81
C GLU A 321 -4.25 41.37 -2.99
N THR A 322 -4.54 42.23 -3.97
CA THR A 322 -5.87 42.83 -4.19
C THR A 322 -6.75 41.98 -5.10
N SER A 323 -6.16 41.11 -5.90
CA SER A 323 -6.90 40.18 -6.76
C SER A 323 -7.41 38.96 -5.99
N GLU A 324 -8.74 38.75 -5.94
CA GLU A 324 -9.38 37.56 -5.35
C GLU A 324 -8.90 36.25 -6.03
N ASN A 325 -8.45 36.33 -7.29
CA ASN A 325 -7.99 35.17 -8.07
C ASN A 325 -6.46 35.02 -8.11
N ALA A 326 -5.73 35.75 -7.27
CA ALA A 326 -4.28 35.65 -7.21
C ALA A 326 -3.79 34.27 -6.78
N ARG A 327 -2.62 33.86 -7.28
CA ARG A 327 -1.93 32.63 -6.85
C ARG A 327 -1.65 32.66 -5.34
N GLY A 328 -1.76 31.50 -4.69
CA GLY A 328 -1.52 31.36 -3.26
C GLY A 328 -0.11 31.77 -2.84
N CYS A 329 0.01 32.40 -1.67
CA CYS A 329 1.29 32.90 -1.15
C CYS A 329 2.05 31.90 -0.26
N LYS A 330 1.45 30.76 0.12
CA LYS A 330 2.12 29.67 0.86
C LYS A 330 2.00 28.35 0.10
N PRO A 331 3.00 27.45 0.17
CA PRO A 331 2.92 26.12 -0.43
C PRO A 331 1.85 25.26 0.27
N CYS A 332 1.10 24.45 -0.48
CA CYS A 332 0.12 23.53 0.09
C CYS A 332 0.82 22.38 0.85
N THR A 333 0.23 21.98 1.98
CA THR A 333 0.77 20.91 2.85
C THR A 333 0.75 19.55 2.17
N ALA A 334 -0.23 19.32 1.28
CA ALA A 334 -0.37 18.07 0.54
C ALA A 334 0.63 17.86 -0.61
N GLY A 335 1.45 18.88 -0.94
CA GLY A 335 2.58 18.76 -1.87
C GLY A 335 3.83 18.15 -1.24
N ILE A 336 3.83 17.99 0.10
CA ILE A 336 4.87 17.27 0.81
C ILE A 336 4.42 15.81 0.79
N PRO A 337 5.11 14.89 0.07
CA PRO A 337 4.94 13.47 0.32
C PRO A 337 5.08 13.35 1.82
N ALA A 338 4.08 12.80 2.52
CA ALA A 338 4.17 12.61 3.97
C ALA A 338 5.58 12.14 4.25
N ASP A 339 6.40 13.05 4.80
CA ASP A 339 7.75 12.74 5.21
C ASP A 339 7.48 11.98 6.49
N ILE A 340 7.06 10.73 6.29
CA ILE A 340 7.18 9.69 7.27
C ILE A 340 8.70 9.62 7.36
N GLN A 341 9.28 10.47 8.20
CA GLN A 341 10.45 10.09 8.94
C GLN A 341 10.04 8.79 9.63
N ILE A 342 10.24 7.69 8.91
CA ILE A 342 10.44 6.41 9.53
C ILE A 342 11.69 6.73 10.35
N ASP A 343 11.52 6.76 11.67
CA ASP A 343 12.63 6.79 12.60
C ASP A 343 13.36 5.46 12.41
N ILE A 344 14.14 5.39 11.32
CA ILE A 344 15.04 4.30 11.03
C ILE A 344 16.24 4.63 11.88
N ASP A 345 16.40 3.85 12.94
CA ASP A 345 17.65 3.77 13.66
C ASP A 345 18.70 3.22 12.68
N GLU A 346 19.37 4.15 11.99
CA GLU A 346 20.31 3.86 10.89
C GLU A 346 21.42 2.93 11.37
N ASP A 347 21.88 3.12 12.61
CA ASP A 347 22.90 2.29 13.25
C ASP A 347 22.39 0.87 13.49
N ARG A 348 21.17 0.72 14.04
CA ARG A 348 20.58 -0.59 14.33
C ARG A 348 20.27 -1.39 13.07
N GLU A 349 19.73 -0.76 12.03
CA GLU A 349 19.44 -1.45 10.78
C GLU A 349 20.73 -1.77 10.01
N THR A 350 21.74 -0.91 10.07
CA THR A 350 23.07 -1.20 9.52
C THR A 350 23.71 -2.39 10.22
N GLU A 351 23.68 -2.47 11.55
CA GLU A 351 24.15 -3.62 12.33
C GLU A 351 23.38 -4.89 11.97
N ARG A 352 22.06 -4.81 11.81
CA ARG A 352 21.23 -5.96 11.42
C ARG A 352 21.60 -6.49 10.04
N ILE A 353 21.81 -5.59 9.07
CA ILE A 353 22.22 -5.93 7.70
C ILE A 353 23.62 -6.55 7.72
N TYR A 354 24.56 -5.94 8.43
CA TYR A 354 25.92 -6.44 8.61
C TYR A 354 25.92 -7.84 9.22
N SER A 355 25.27 -8.03 10.38
CA SER A 355 25.14 -9.32 11.06
C SER A 355 24.55 -10.42 10.15
N LEU A 356 23.50 -10.11 9.38
CA LEU A 356 22.88 -11.06 8.45
C LEU A 356 23.87 -11.54 7.38
N PHE A 357 24.61 -10.60 6.80
CA PHE A 357 25.57 -10.90 5.74
C PHE A 357 26.81 -11.61 6.26
N THR A 358 27.31 -11.24 7.44
CA THR A 358 28.43 -11.91 8.10
C THR A 358 28.08 -13.37 8.40
N VAL A 359 26.89 -13.66 8.94
CA VAL A 359 26.39 -15.04 9.15
C VAL A 359 26.22 -15.80 7.83
N SER A 360 25.85 -15.10 6.76
CA SER A 360 25.62 -15.70 5.44
C SER A 360 26.89 -15.79 4.57
N SER A 361 28.03 -15.28 5.04
CA SER A 361 29.28 -15.20 4.29
C SER A 361 29.73 -16.55 3.68
N PRO A 362 29.68 -17.69 4.40
CA PRO A 362 30.04 -18.98 3.82
C PRO A 362 29.13 -19.41 2.66
N LYS A 363 27.85 -19.01 2.69
CA LYS A 363 26.89 -19.29 1.60
C LYS A 363 27.16 -18.42 0.38
N LEU A 364 27.51 -17.15 0.60
CA LEU A 364 27.90 -16.23 -0.48
C LEU A 364 29.16 -16.72 -1.19
N GLN A 365 30.13 -17.24 -0.45
CA GLN A 365 31.35 -17.82 -1.02
C GLN A 365 31.04 -19.05 -1.89
N LYS A 366 30.21 -19.98 -1.41
CA LYS A 366 29.78 -21.13 -2.23
C LYS A 366 29.05 -20.72 -3.50
N MET A 367 28.22 -19.67 -3.42
CA MET A 367 27.50 -19.13 -4.58
C MET A 367 28.45 -18.45 -5.58
N GLU A 368 29.50 -17.79 -5.08
CA GLU A 368 30.56 -17.20 -5.90
C GLU A 368 31.35 -18.27 -6.65
N GLU A 369 31.74 -19.35 -5.97
CA GLU A 369 32.43 -20.51 -6.54
C GLU A 369 31.55 -21.19 -7.61
N ALA A 370 30.24 -21.34 -7.35
CA ALA A 370 29.28 -21.86 -8.33
C ALA A 370 29.20 -20.98 -9.59
N CYS A 371 29.12 -19.64 -9.42
CA CYS A 371 29.14 -18.71 -10.55
C CYS A 371 30.43 -18.83 -11.38
N GLY A 372 31.58 -18.97 -10.72
CA GLY A 372 32.88 -19.16 -11.37
C GLY A 372 32.94 -20.46 -12.18
N SER A 373 32.44 -21.56 -11.61
CA SER A 373 32.35 -22.86 -12.30
C SER A 373 31.48 -22.78 -13.56
N ILE A 374 30.29 -22.17 -13.46
CA ILE A 374 29.34 -22.00 -14.58
C ILE A 374 29.93 -21.15 -15.71
N ALA A 375 30.72 -20.12 -15.39
CA ALA A 375 31.33 -19.25 -16.39
C ALA A 375 32.48 -19.93 -17.17
N VAL A 376 33.15 -20.94 -16.58
CA VAL A 376 34.35 -21.57 -17.13
C VAL A 376 34.07 -22.93 -17.79
N TYR A 377 33.10 -23.71 -17.30
CA TYR A 377 32.78 -25.03 -17.85
C TYR A 377 31.52 -25.01 -18.75
N GLN A 378 31.69 -25.29 -20.05
CA GLN A 378 30.60 -25.45 -21.04
C GLN A 378 30.33 -26.92 -21.44
N GLY A 379 30.70 -27.90 -20.58
CA GLY A 379 30.49 -29.33 -20.84
C GLY A 379 29.29 -29.93 -20.08
N PRO A 380 28.81 -31.15 -20.41
CA PRO A 380 27.70 -31.78 -19.71
C PRO A 380 28.12 -32.11 -18.28
N GLN A 381 27.41 -31.56 -17.29
CA GLN A 381 27.65 -31.84 -15.88
C GLN A 381 27.31 -33.31 -15.58
N LYS A 382 28.33 -34.10 -15.21
CA LYS A 382 28.17 -35.43 -14.62
C LYS A 382 28.47 -35.31 -13.13
N GLU A 383 27.55 -35.87 -12.34
CA GLU A 383 27.48 -35.95 -10.87
C GLU A 383 26.67 -34.82 -10.18
N PRO A 384 25.88 -35.14 -9.12
CA PRO A 384 25.05 -34.17 -8.43
C PRO A 384 25.93 -33.30 -7.52
N ASP A 385 26.43 -32.20 -8.07
CA ASP A 385 27.32 -31.28 -7.39
C ASP A 385 26.67 -30.62 -6.14
N ASP A 386 27.52 -30.32 -5.16
CA ASP A 386 27.30 -29.61 -3.89
C ASP A 386 26.61 -28.21 -4.05
N TYR A 387 26.39 -27.78 -5.29
CA TYR A 387 25.84 -26.49 -5.70
C TYR A 387 24.35 -26.53 -6.11
N SER A 388 23.71 -27.70 -6.06
CA SER A 388 22.28 -27.91 -6.42
C SER A 388 21.26 -27.06 -5.63
N SER A 389 21.70 -26.38 -4.57
CA SER A 389 20.87 -25.49 -3.74
C SER A 389 20.67 -24.08 -4.30
N PHE A 390 21.46 -23.66 -5.31
CA PHE A 390 21.39 -22.31 -5.88
C PHE A 390 20.75 -22.31 -7.26
N VAL A 391 19.82 -21.38 -7.50
CA VAL A 391 19.29 -21.09 -8.85
C VAL A 391 19.98 -19.82 -9.34
N ILE A 392 20.91 -19.95 -10.27
CA ILE A 392 21.70 -18.84 -10.82
C ILE A 392 21.23 -18.60 -12.26
N GLU A 393 20.55 -17.48 -12.51
CA GLU A 393 20.03 -17.12 -13.84
C GLU A 393 21.11 -16.49 -14.74
N ASP A 394 21.96 -15.63 -14.17
CA ASP A 394 23.09 -14.99 -14.84
C ASP A 394 24.32 -15.07 -13.93
N SER A 395 25.26 -15.96 -14.26
CA SER A 395 26.46 -16.21 -13.45
C SER A 395 27.39 -14.99 -13.38
N VAL A 396 27.48 -14.19 -14.44
CA VAL A 396 28.39 -13.04 -14.53
C VAL A 396 27.86 -11.89 -13.68
N THR A 397 26.57 -11.58 -13.80
CA THR A 397 25.94 -10.51 -13.00
C THR A 397 25.90 -10.93 -11.53
N THR A 398 25.54 -12.17 -11.23
CA THR A 398 25.50 -12.69 -9.86
C THR A 398 26.87 -12.63 -9.19
N PHE A 399 27.94 -13.04 -9.89
CA PHE A 399 29.32 -12.94 -9.39
C PHE A 399 29.72 -11.49 -9.05
N LYS A 400 29.44 -10.54 -9.94
CA LYS A 400 29.73 -9.11 -9.71
C LYS A 400 28.96 -8.56 -8.51
N THR A 401 27.70 -8.93 -8.34
CA THR A 401 26.90 -8.49 -7.19
C THR A 401 27.43 -9.06 -5.88
N ILE A 402 27.83 -10.35 -5.84
CA ILE A 402 28.44 -10.94 -4.64
C ILE A 402 29.72 -10.20 -4.25
N GLN A 403 30.57 -9.89 -5.23
CA GLN A 403 31.81 -9.13 -5.03
C GLN A 403 31.55 -7.73 -4.44
N GLN A 404 30.53 -7.03 -4.93
CA GLN A 404 30.12 -5.72 -4.38
C GLN A 404 29.63 -5.85 -2.93
N ILE A 405 28.82 -6.88 -2.63
CA ILE A 405 28.33 -7.14 -1.28
C ILE A 405 29.49 -7.41 -0.32
N LYS A 406 30.46 -8.26 -0.71
CA LYS A 406 31.66 -8.56 0.11
C LYS A 406 32.48 -7.29 0.39
N SER A 407 32.72 -6.47 -0.62
CA SER A 407 33.46 -5.20 -0.44
C SER A 407 32.76 -4.24 0.52
N VAL A 408 31.43 -4.20 0.52
CA VAL A 408 30.67 -3.36 1.47
C VAL A 408 30.76 -3.93 2.89
N ILE A 409 30.67 -5.25 3.06
CA ILE A 409 30.81 -5.90 4.38
C ILE A 409 32.19 -5.65 4.96
N GLU A 410 33.26 -5.80 4.16
CA GLU A 410 34.65 -5.53 4.59
C GLU A 410 34.83 -4.08 5.07
N LYS A 411 34.18 -3.10 4.42
CA LYS A 411 34.20 -1.70 4.87
C LYS A 411 33.45 -1.50 6.19
N LEU A 412 32.45 -2.33 6.47
CA LEU A 412 31.67 -2.29 7.70
C LEU A 412 32.34 -3.05 8.86
N ASP A 413 33.26 -3.98 8.59
CA ASP A 413 33.96 -4.77 9.62
C ASP A 413 34.70 -3.88 10.63
N GLU A 414 35.52 -2.93 10.15
CA GLU A 414 36.33 -2.07 11.02
C GLU A 414 35.50 -1.25 12.02
N PRO A 415 34.45 -0.50 11.62
CA PRO A 415 33.62 0.25 12.56
C PRO A 415 32.84 -0.66 13.52
N HIS A 416 32.34 -1.82 13.06
CA HIS A 416 31.63 -2.77 13.92
C HIS A 416 32.55 -3.44 14.95
N GLU A 417 33.77 -3.82 14.56
CA GLU A 417 34.78 -4.34 15.49
C GLU A 417 35.21 -3.29 16.51
N LYS A 418 35.38 -2.04 16.09
CA LYS A 418 35.71 -0.93 16.99
C LYS A 418 34.59 -0.65 17.99
N TYR A 419 33.33 -0.68 17.54
CA TYR A 419 32.16 -0.54 18.41
C TYR A 419 32.05 -1.72 19.38
N ARG A 420 32.20 -2.96 18.90
CA ARG A 420 32.16 -4.17 19.72
C ARG A 420 33.24 -4.14 20.81
N LYS A 421 34.48 -3.79 20.45
CA LYS A 421 35.59 -3.64 21.42
C LYS A 421 35.32 -2.56 22.45
N LYS A 422 34.80 -1.40 22.03
CA LYS A 422 34.43 -0.29 22.93
C LYS A 422 33.31 -0.71 23.88
N ARG A 423 32.27 -1.37 23.37
CA ARG A 423 31.15 -1.87 24.16
C ARG A 423 31.60 -2.91 25.18
N SER A 424 32.47 -3.84 24.79
CA SER A 424 33.01 -4.86 25.70
C SER A 424 33.94 -4.28 26.77
N SER A 425 34.68 -3.20 26.48
CA SER A 425 35.58 -2.57 27.46
C SER A 425 34.90 -1.53 28.35
N SER A 426 33.78 -0.94 27.93
CA SER A 426 33.04 0.08 28.69
C SER A 426 31.73 -0.41 29.32
N ALA A 427 31.41 -1.71 29.23
CA ALA A 427 30.18 -2.28 29.78
C ALA A 427 30.19 -2.22 31.32
N LYS A 428 29.47 -1.25 31.90
CA LYS A 428 29.09 -1.26 33.32
C LYS A 428 27.78 -2.02 33.49
N TYR A 429 27.85 -3.23 34.03
CA TYR A 429 26.67 -4.00 34.41
C TYR A 429 25.80 -3.21 35.39
N GLY A 430 24.52 -3.04 35.08
CA GLY A 430 23.56 -2.27 35.88
C GLY A 430 23.32 -0.83 35.41
N SER A 431 23.94 -0.40 34.30
CA SER A 431 23.65 0.90 33.69
C SER A 431 22.34 0.88 32.88
N LYS A 432 21.80 2.06 32.53
CA LYS A 432 20.64 2.19 31.63
C LYS A 432 20.83 1.47 30.29
N GLU A 433 22.08 1.32 29.85
CA GLU A 433 22.45 0.69 28.57
C GLU A 433 22.73 -0.82 28.72
N ASN A 434 22.94 -1.32 29.95
CA ASN A 434 23.16 -2.74 30.27
C ASN A 434 22.48 -3.12 31.60
N PRO A 435 21.13 -3.15 31.66
CA PRO A 435 20.40 -3.46 32.88
C PRO A 435 20.64 -4.91 33.33
N ILE A 436 20.88 -5.11 34.63
CA ILE A 436 20.95 -6.46 35.22
C ILE A 436 19.51 -6.94 35.37
N VAL A 437 19.05 -7.79 34.46
CA VAL A 437 17.76 -8.46 34.61
C VAL A 437 17.94 -9.56 35.65
N GLY A 438 17.61 -9.25 36.91
CA GLY A 438 17.52 -10.25 37.98
C GLY A 438 16.43 -11.27 37.64
N LYS A 439 16.74 -12.56 37.83
CA LYS A 439 15.72 -13.63 37.86
C LYS A 439 14.67 -13.22 38.89
N ALA A 440 13.44 -13.01 38.44
CA ALA A 440 12.29 -12.85 39.32
C ALA A 440 12.18 -14.13 40.18
N SER A 441 12.21 -13.96 41.50
CA SER A 441 11.68 -14.94 42.47
C SER A 441 10.18 -14.78 42.58
#